data_AF-A0A9E3UT77-F1
#
_entry.id   AF-A0A9E3UT77-F1
#
_cell.length_a   1.000
_cell.length_b   1.000
_cell.length_c   1.000
_cell.angle_alpha   90.00
_cell.angle_beta   90.00
_cell.angle_gamma   90.00
#
_symmetry.space_group_name_H-M   'P 1'
#
loop_
_entity.id
_entity.type
_entity.pdbx_description
1 polymer ?
#
loop_
_entity_poly.entity_id
_entity_poly.type
_entity_poly.pdbx_seq_one_letter_code
_entity_poly.pdbx_strand_id
1 'polypeptide(L)' 'MRGIRREGDQVVVEWNPGFARYQLQETAAVGQPWQDVGEPTTATSITNTIGGTTRFIRVIGLLE' A
#
# COMPACT_ATOMS: atom_id res chain seq x y z
N MET A 1 -8.87 3.91 4.62
CA MET A 1 -7.90 4.58 3.73
C MET A 1 -8.15 6.07 3.79
N ARG A 2 -7.10 6.90 3.91
CA ARG A 2 -7.22 8.36 4.03
C ARG A 2 -7.02 9.04 2.67
N GLY A 3 -6.02 8.60 1.90
CA GLY A 3 -5.75 9.15 0.58
C GLY A 3 -4.70 8.36 -0.18
N ILE A 4 -4.69 8.53 -1.50
CA ILE A 4 -3.65 8.08 -2.41
C ILE A 4 -3.33 9.26 -3.32
N ARG A 5 -2.05 9.60 -3.46
CA ARG A 5 -1.60 10.65 -4.38
C ARG A 5 -0.33 10.23 -5.10
N ARG A 6 -0.13 10.74 -6.31
CA ARG A 6 1.06 10.50 -7.12
C ARG A 6 2.02 11.69 -6.99
N GLU A 7 3.29 11.40 -6.73
CA GLU A 7 4.39 12.36 -6.66
C GLU A 7 5.49 11.89 -7.63
N GLY A 8 5.46 12.36 -8.87
CA GLY A 8 6.34 11.87 -9.93
C GLY A 8 6.07 10.39 -10.26
N ASP A 9 7.09 9.54 -10.14
CA ASP A 9 6.99 8.08 -10.28
C ASP A 9 6.74 7.36 -8.96
N GLN A 10 6.37 8.11 -7.93
CA GLN A 10 6.00 7.59 -6.63
C GLN A 10 4.50 7.74 -6.39
N VAL A 11 3.97 6.86 -5.56
CA VAL A 11 2.66 7.01 -4.96
C VAL A 11 2.80 7.00 -3.46
N VAL A 12 2.19 8.00 -2.85
CA VAL A 12 2.05 8.09 -1.41
C VAL A 12 0.67 7.60 -1.03
N VAL A 13 0.64 6.58 -0.19
CA VAL A 13 -0.58 5.97 0.34
C VAL A 13 -0.67 6.32 1.81
N GLU A 14 -1.83 6.81 2.24
CA GLU A 14 -2.09 7.20 3.63
C GLU A 14 -3.38 6.55 4.14
N TRP A 15 -3.38 6.14 5.40
CA TRP A 15 -4.52 5.50 6.06
C TRP A 15 -4.71 5.98 7.48
N ASN A 16 -5.90 5.74 8.02
CA ASN A 16 -6.18 6.03 9.43
C ASN A 16 -5.58 4.92 10.29
N PRO A 17 -5.05 5.24 11.48
CA PRO A 17 -4.63 4.22 12.43
C PRO A 17 -5.83 3.39 12.91
N GLY A 18 -5.59 2.15 13.32
CA GLY A 18 -6.60 1.21 13.82
C GLY A 18 -6.11 -0.21 14.09
N PHE A 19 -4.88 -0.55 13.65
CA PHE A 19 -4.22 -1.85 13.87
C PHE A 19 -2.79 -1.64 14.37
N ALA A 20 -2.20 -2.70 14.94
CA ALA A 20 -0.85 -2.69 15.48
C ALA A 20 0.21 -2.52 14.36
N ARG A 21 0.05 -3.26 13.27
CA ARG A 21 0.90 -3.16 12.07
C ARG A 21 0.05 -3.18 10.81
N TYR A 22 0.65 -2.74 9.71
CA TYR A 22 0.03 -2.67 8.40
C TYR A 22 0.95 -3.29 7.36
N GLN A 23 0.37 -3.99 6.40
CA GLN A 23 1.08 -4.52 5.24
C GLN A 23 0.56 -3.83 3.97
N LEU A 24 1.49 -3.22 3.21
CA LEU A 24 1.19 -2.74 1.87
C LEU A 24 1.17 -3.93 0.92
N GLN A 25 0.17 -3.99 0.06
CA GLN A 25 0.08 -5.01 -0.97
C GLN A 25 -0.24 -4.42 -2.33
N GLU A 26 0.30 -5.02 -3.37
CA GLU A 26 -0.01 -4.67 -4.75
C GLU A 26 -0.44 -5.86 -5.59
N THR A 27 -1.15 -5.57 -6.68
CA THR A 27 -1.40 -6.55 -7.73
C THR A 27 -1.46 -5.87 -9.10
N ALA A 28 -1.14 -6.63 -10.16
CA ALA A 28 -1.13 -6.13 -11.53
C ALA A 28 -2.54 -6.04 -12.14
N ALA A 29 -3.49 -6.84 -11.65
CA ALA A 29 -4.86 -6.87 -12.16
C ALA A 29 -5.85 -7.32 -11.09
N VAL A 30 -7.11 -6.90 -11.23
CA VAL A 30 -8.20 -7.37 -10.38
C VAL A 30 -8.36 -8.89 -10.54
N GLY A 31 -8.44 -9.61 -9.42
CA GLY A 31 -8.56 -11.07 -9.39
C GLY A 31 -7.23 -11.82 -9.43
N GLN A 32 -6.09 -11.15 -9.57
CA GLN A 32 -4.78 -11.75 -9.38
C GLN A 32 -4.38 -11.79 -7.90
N PRO A 33 -3.44 -12.67 -7.50
CA PRO A 33 -2.89 -12.67 -6.15
C PRO A 33 -2.31 -11.31 -5.76
N TRP A 34 -2.45 -10.96 -4.49
CA TRP A 34 -1.82 -9.80 -3.90
C TRP A 34 -0.43 -10.18 -3.41
N GLN A 35 0.54 -9.29 -3.63
CA GLN A 35 1.93 -9.47 -3.20
C GLN A 35 2.28 -8.39 -2.18
N ASP A 36 3.05 -8.78 -1.16
CA ASP A 36 3.53 -7.87 -0.13
C ASP A 36 4.61 -6.95 -0.70
N VAL A 37 4.48 -5.66 -0.40
CA VAL A 37 5.46 -4.65 -0.75
C VAL A 37 6.20 -4.23 0.51
N GLY A 38 7.44 -4.74 0.66
CA GLY A 38 8.26 -4.50 1.84
C GLY A 38 7.69 -5.15 3.11
N GLU A 39 8.33 -4.83 4.24
CA GLU A 39 7.97 -5.38 5.56
C GLU A 39 6.77 -4.66 6.19
N PRO A 40 6.03 -5.31 7.11
CA PRO A 40 4.94 -4.66 7.81
C PRO A 40 5.41 -3.46 8.64
N THR A 41 4.64 -2.39 8.64
CA THR A 41 4.99 -1.11 9.29
C THR A 41 3.98 -0.70 10.34
N THR A 42 4.40 0.06 11.34
CA THR A 42 3.52 0.76 12.28
C THR A 42 3.11 2.14 11.78
N ALA A 43 3.72 2.62 10.69
CA ALA A 43 3.40 3.90 10.08
C ALA A 43 2.00 3.90 9.48
N THR A 44 1.44 5.10 9.31
CA THR A 44 0.15 5.33 8.66
C THR A 44 0.28 5.89 7.24
N SER A 45 1.49 5.87 6.70
CA SER A 45 1.79 6.23 5.33
C SER A 45 2.96 5.42 4.76
N ILE A 46 2.96 5.24 3.45
CA ILE A 46 4.10 4.66 2.71
C ILE A 46 4.21 5.34 1.35
N THR A 47 5.46 5.58 0.93
CA THR A 47 5.79 6.02 -0.42
C THR A 47 6.33 4.82 -1.18
N ASN A 48 5.66 4.43 -2.26
CA ASN A 48 6.08 3.33 -3.12
C ASN A 48 6.37 3.85 -4.53
N THR A 49 7.47 3.41 -5.13
CA THR A 49 7.77 3.72 -6.53
C THR A 49 6.92 2.84 -7.41
N ILE A 50 6.05 3.44 -8.24
CA ILE A 50 5.26 2.68 -9.22
C ILE A 50 5.90 2.89 -10.58
N GLY A 51 6.31 1.80 -11.23
CA GLY A 51 6.75 1.86 -12.62
C GLY A 51 5.64 2.34 -13.57
N GLY A 52 5.95 2.49 -14.86
CA GLY A 52 4.99 2.96 -15.88
C GLY A 52 3.79 2.05 -16.17
N THR A 53 3.53 1.03 -15.36
CA THR A 53 2.39 0.10 -15.49
C THR A 53 1.37 0.34 -14.40
N THR A 54 0.08 0.22 -14.73
CA THR A 54 -1.00 0.29 -13.73
C THR A 54 -0.82 -0.81 -12.67
N ARG A 55 -1.02 -0.43 -11.40
CA ARG A 55 -1.02 -1.32 -10.23
C ARG A 55 -2.22 -0.98 -9.36
N PHE A 56 -2.79 -2.02 -8.74
CA PHE A 56 -3.79 -1.87 -7.71
C PHE A 56 -3.10 -2.01 -6.36
N ILE A 57 -3.43 -1.14 -5.42
CA ILE A 57 -2.77 -1.07 -4.12
C ILE A 57 -3.83 -1.19 -3.03
N ARG A 58 -3.51 -1.95 -1.98
CA ARG A 58 -4.29 -1.98 -0.73
C ARG A 58 -3.36 -1.97 0.47
N VAL A 59 -3.93 -1.60 1.61
CA VAL A 59 -3.28 -1.71 2.91
C VAL A 59 -4.16 -2.59 3.78
N ILE A 60 -3.60 -3.65 4.35
CA ILE A 60 -4.29 -4.49 5.32
C ILE A 60 -3.73 -4.23 6.71
N GLY A 61 -4.61 -4.22 7.71
CA GLY A 61 -4.22 -4.20 9.12
C GLY A 61 -3.91 -5.61 9.60
N LEU A 62 -2.83 -5.75 10.36
CA LEU A 62 -2.46 -7.00 11.02
C LEU A 62 -2.89 -6.90 12.49
N LEU A 63 -3.70 -7.85 12.92
CA LEU A 63 -3.97 -8.11 14.33
C LEU A 63 -2.78 -8.90 14.88
N GLU A 64 -2.32 -8.55 16.08
CA GLU A 64 -1.34 -9.36 16.81
C GLU A 64 -1.95 -10.68 17.29
#